data_AF-A0A183KRG1-F1
#
_entry.id   AF-A0A183KRG1-F1
#
_cell.length_a   1.000
_cell.length_b   1.000
_cell.length_c   1.000
_cell.angle_alpha   90.00
_cell.angle_beta   90.00
_cell.angle_gamma   90.00
#
_symmetry.space_group_name_H-M   'P 1'
#
loop_
_entity.id
_entity.type
_entity.pdbx_description
1 polymer ?
#
loop_
_entity_poly.entity_id
_entity_poly.type
_entity_poly.pdbx_seq_one_letter_code
_entity_poly.pdbx_strand_id
1 'polypeptide(L)' 'MAIRQIKSAKAAGPENIPAEALKSDVEVTTNILHLLFKKICEEEKVAMDLKEGQLIKIARKDLSKCEN' A
#
# COMPACT_ATOMS: atom_id res chain seq x y z
N MET A 1 1.90 -8.93 -50.86
CA MET A 1 2.27 -7.62 -50.29
C MET A 1 1.55 -7.38 -48.94
N ALA A 2 1.60 -8.33 -48.01
CA ALA A 2 0.92 -8.24 -46.70
C ALA A 2 1.89 -8.47 -45.53
N ILE A 3 2.90 -9.34 -45.72
CA ILE A 3 3.92 -9.68 -44.72
C ILE A 3 4.78 -8.47 -44.31
N ARG A 4 5.00 -7.50 -45.22
CA ARG A 4 5.75 -6.26 -44.91
C ARG A 4 4.98 -5.29 -44.01
N GLN A 5 3.64 -5.32 -44.05
CA GLN A 5 2.79 -4.44 -43.25
C GLN A 5 2.76 -4.86 -41.76
N ILE A 6 2.90 -6.15 -41.47
CA ILE A 6 2.91 -6.69 -40.11
C ILE A 6 4.16 -6.20 -39.33
N LYS A 7 5.30 -6.00 -40.02
CA LYS A 7 6.52 -5.42 -39.40
C LYS A 7 6.44 -3.91 -39.21
N SER A 8 5.60 -3.20 -39.97
CA SER A 8 5.39 -1.76 -39.84
C SER A 8 4.21 -1.39 -38.95
N ALA A 9 3.40 -2.38 -38.53
CA ALA A 9 2.49 -2.26 -37.40
C ALA A 9 3.29 -2.26 -36.08
N LYS A 10 4.30 -1.38 -36.00
CA LYS A 10 4.86 -0.93 -34.73
C LYS A 10 3.69 -0.26 -34.04
N ALA A 11 3.19 -0.86 -32.96
CA ALA A 11 2.18 -0.21 -32.12
C ALA A 11 2.69 1.21 -31.88
N ALA A 12 1.92 2.22 -32.28
CA ALA A 12 2.18 3.58 -31.85
C ALA A 12 2.26 3.49 -30.33
N GLY A 13 3.45 3.66 -29.77
CA GLY A 13 3.58 3.77 -28.33
C GLY A 13 2.69 4.92 -27.86
N PRO A 14 2.48 5.07 -26.55
CA PRO A 14 1.87 6.29 -26.03
C PRO A 14 2.85 7.46 -26.22
N GLU A 15 3.16 7.83 -27.46
CA GLU A 15 4.19 8.79 -27.87
C GLU A 15 3.73 10.25 -27.71
N ASN A 16 2.55 10.47 -27.10
CA ASN A 16 1.92 11.79 -27.10
C ASN A 16 1.49 12.26 -25.70
N ILE A 17 1.71 11.48 -24.63
CA ILE A 17 1.43 11.95 -23.27
C ILE A 17 2.59 12.88 -22.88
N PRO A 18 2.34 14.17 -22.59
CA PRO A 18 3.38 15.08 -22.15
C PRO A 18 4.13 14.47 -20.95
N ALA A 19 5.45 14.57 -20.93
CA ALA A 19 6.24 14.04 -19.83
C ALA A 19 5.82 14.67 -18.50
N GLU A 20 5.34 15.92 -18.52
CA GLU A 20 4.75 16.62 -17.39
C GLU A 20 3.47 15.96 -16.88
N ALA A 21 2.59 15.51 -17.78
CA ALA A 21 1.34 14.84 -17.41
C ALA A 21 1.62 13.47 -16.76
N LEU A 22 2.55 12.70 -17.34
CA LEU A 22 2.97 11.42 -16.76
C LEU A 22 3.63 11.60 -15.39
N LYS A 23 4.46 12.65 -15.23
CA LYS A 23 5.10 12.97 -13.95
C LYS A 23 4.09 13.39 -12.89
N SER A 24 3.09 14.18 -13.27
CA SER A 24 1.99 14.57 -12.38
C SER A 24 1.16 13.38 -11.93
N ASP A 25 0.82 12.45 -12.83
CA ASP A 25 0.10 11.22 -12.48
C ASP A 25 0.91 10.34 -11.52
N VAL A 26 2.24 10.22 -11.73
CA VAL A 26 3.13 9.49 -10.82
C VAL A 26 3.19 10.16 -9.44
N GLU A 27 3.25 11.49 -9.39
CA GLU A 27 3.28 12.24 -8.13
C GLU A 27 1.96 12.10 -7.36
N VAL A 28 0.82 12.23 -8.03
CA VAL A 28 -0.51 12.02 -7.44
C VAL A 28 -0.66 10.58 -6.94
N THR A 29 -0.26 9.59 -7.73
CA THR A 29 -0.32 8.18 -7.34
C THR A 29 0.58 7.90 -6.14
N THR A 30 1.77 8.49 -6.09
CA THR A 30 2.72 8.37 -4.97
C THR A 30 2.16 8.99 -3.69
N ASN A 31 1.51 10.16 -3.79
CA ASN A 31 0.91 10.82 -2.64
C ASN A 31 -0.27 10.02 -2.07
N ILE A 32 -1.12 9.45 -2.93
CA ILE A 32 -2.22 8.57 -2.51
C ILE A 32 -1.65 7.31 -1.83
N LEU A 33 -0.62 6.69 -2.42
CA LEU A 33 0.01 5.51 -1.86
C LEU A 33 0.63 5.79 -0.48
N HIS A 34 1.35 6.89 -0.32
CA HIS A 34 1.89 7.33 0.97
C HIS A 34 0.79 7.53 2.02
N LEU A 35 -0.32 8.17 1.65
CA LEU A 35 -1.45 8.39 2.55
C LEU A 35 -2.07 7.06 2.99
N LEU A 36 -2.26 6.12 2.06
CA LEU A 36 -2.80 4.79 2.36
C LEU A 36 -1.88 4.01 3.29
N PHE A 37 -0.57 3.98 3.01
CA PHE A 37 0.40 3.32 3.88
C PHE A 37 0.43 3.95 5.27
N LYS A 38 0.40 5.28 5.37
CA LYS A 38 0.36 5.96 6.68
C LYS A 38 -0.86 5.54 7.49
N LYS A 39 -2.05 5.50 6.86
CA LYS A 39 -3.28 5.04 7.52
C LYS A 39 -3.19 3.60 8.00
N ILE A 40 -2.70 2.70 7.14
CA ILE A 40 -2.52 1.27 7.49
C ILE A 40 -1.54 1.13 8.66
N CYS A 41 -0.40 1.83 8.62
CA CYS A 41 0.59 1.77 9.68
C CYS A 41 0.09 2.37 11.01
N GLU A 42 -0.72 3.44 10.98
CA GLU A 42 -1.32 4.00 12.19
C GLU A 42 -2.38 3.07 12.78
N GLU A 43 -3.24 2.50 11.94
CA GLU A 43 -4.28 1.56 12.37
C GLU A 43 -3.69 0.25 12.90
N GLU A 44 -2.65 -0.27 12.26
CA GLU A 44 -1.92 -1.46 12.71
C GLU A 44 -1.21 -1.23 14.06
N LYS A 45 -0.59 -0.06 14.27
CA LYS A 45 -0.01 0.31 15.57
C LYS A 45 -1.07 0.40 16.67
N VAL A 46 -2.19 1.07 16.40
CA VAL A 46 -3.31 1.17 17.36
C VAL A 46 -3.86 -0.22 17.69
N ALA A 47 -3.96 -1.11 16.70
CA ALA A 47 -4.37 -2.50 16.91
C ALA A 47 -3.35 -3.30 17.74
N MET A 48 -2.05 -3.06 17.55
CA MET A 48 -0.98 -3.67 18.34
C MET A 48 -1.04 -3.22 19.80
N ASP A 49 -1.16 -1.92 20.05
CA ASP A 49 -1.28 -1.34 21.39
C ASP A 49 -2.53 -1.86 22.13
N LEU A 50 -3.66 -1.99 21.41
CA LEU A 50 -4.89 -2.56 21.96
C LEU A 50 -4.72 -4.04 22.33
N LYS A 51 -4.05 -4.83 21.47
CA LYS A 51 -3.78 -6.26 21.73
C LYS A 51 -2.81 -6.46 22.88
N GLU A 52 -1.76 -5.66 22.98
CA GLU A 52 -0.78 -5.74 24.06
C GLU A 52 -1.40 -5.36 25.41
N GLY A 53 -2.18 -4.27 25.46
CA GLY A 53 -2.93 -3.89 26.66
C GLY A 53 -3.95 -4.96 27.09
N GLN A 54 -4.64 -5.60 26.14
CA GLN A 54 -5.56 -6.71 26.43
C GLN A 54 -4.82 -7.95 26.95
N LEU A 55 -3.72 -8.36 26.31
CA LEU A 55 -2.91 -9.51 26.72
C LEU A 55 -2.32 -9.32 28.12
N ILE A 56 -1.79 -8.14 28.43
CA ILE A 56 -1.27 -7.82 29.77
C ILE A 56 -2.38 -7.88 30.83
N LYS A 57 -3.58 -7.40 30.51
CA LYS A 57 -4.73 -7.43 31.42
C LYS A 57 -5.24 -8.85 31.67
N ILE A 58 -5.28 -9.70 30.65
CA ILE A 58 -5.62 -11.12 30.77
C ILE A 58 -4.58 -11.83 31.63
N ALA A 59 -3.29 -11.69 31.30
CA ALA A 59 -2.19 -12.31 32.04
C ALA A 59 -2.18 -11.95 33.53
N ARG A 60 -2.40 -10.67 33.88
CA ARG A 60 -2.51 -10.26 35.30
C ARG A 60 -3.68 -10.91 36.03
N LYS A 61 -4.83 -11.03 35.38
CA LYS A 61 -6.04 -11.60 35.99
C LYS A 61 -5.88 -13.10 36.23
N ASP A 62 -5.25 -13.80 35.31
CA ASP A 62 -5.01 -15.24 35.43
C ASP A 62 -3.88 -15.57 36.42
N LEU A 63 -2.82 -14.76 36.48
CA LEU A 63 -1.74 -14.94 37.47
C LEU A 63 -2.22 -14.75 38.92
N SER A 64 -3.18 -13.85 39.17
CA SER A 64 -3.75 -13.64 40.51
C SER A 64 -4.54 -14.84 41.07
N LYS A 65 -4.87 -15.82 40.20
CA LYS A 65 -5.51 -17.08 40.60
C LYS A 65 -4.52 -18.22 40.82
N CYS A 66 -3.23 -18.00 40.57
CA CYS A 66 -2.18 -19.02 40.67
C CYS A 66 -1.32 -18.91 41.95
N GLU A 67 -1.68 -18.06 42.90
CA GLU A 67 -1.09 -18.08 44.24
C GLU A 67 -1.75 -19.19 45.07
N ASN A 68 -1.02 -20.29 45.26
CA ASN A 68 -1.32 -21.36 46.21
C ASN A 68 -0.06 -21.61 47.03
#